data_AF-A0A533SR01-F1
#
_entry.id   AF-A0A533SR01-F1
#
_cell.length_a   1.000
_cell.length_b   1.000
_cell.length_c   1.000
_cell.angle_alpha   90.00
_cell.angle_beta   90.00
_cell.angle_gamma   90.00
#
_symmetry.space_group_name_H-M   'P 1'
#
loop_
_entity.id
_entity.type
_entity.pdbx_description
1 polymer ?
#
loop_
_entity_poly.entity_id
_entity_poly.type
_entity_poly.pdbx_seq_one_letter_code
_entity_poly.pdbx_strand_id
1 'polypeptide(L)'
;YLLQRVRQDPEVEVLTVPGVTAFAACASIINEPLTEKDERVAVIPAAYNLDDLREVLKKFDNLVLMKVNKNYDAVVDLLEETGLVDRAVYVSRCGYPDQFFTTDLKSLVGKEKDYMSVLIVRKAGWRGLQ
;
A
#
# COMPACT_ATOMS: atom_id res chain seq x y z
N TYR A 1 -3.60 17.13 16.09
CA TYR A 1 -2.41 16.93 15.22
C TYR A 1 -1.31 17.87 15.68
N LEU A 2 -0.05 17.44 15.77
CA LEU A 2 1.04 18.23 16.39
C LEU A 2 1.34 19.52 15.62
N LEU A 3 1.55 19.42 14.30
CA LEU A 3 1.87 20.58 13.46
C LEU A 3 0.85 21.71 13.59
N GLN A 4 -0.45 21.37 13.65
CA GLN A 4 -1.51 22.37 13.86
C GLN A 4 -1.38 23.13 15.18
N ARG A 5 -0.91 22.47 16.26
CA ARG A 5 -0.75 23.11 17.57
C ARG A 5 0.49 24.00 17.59
N VAL A 6 1.61 23.53 17.05
CA VAL A 6 2.87 24.30 17.01
C VAL A 6 2.71 25.58 16.19
N ARG A 7 1.99 25.52 15.06
CA ARG A 7 1.73 26.71 14.20
C ARG A 7 0.84 27.78 14.85
N GLN A 8 0.27 27.54 16.03
CA GLN A 8 -0.50 28.55 16.76
C GLN A 8 0.42 29.55 17.48
N ASP A 9 1.69 29.20 17.69
CA ASP A 9 2.68 30.08 18.28
C ASP A 9 3.40 30.87 17.16
N PRO A 10 3.23 32.21 17.09
CA PRO A 10 3.84 33.03 16.05
C PRO A 10 5.36 33.23 16.24
N GLU A 11 5.92 32.91 17.41
CA GLU A 11 7.35 33.03 17.68
C GLU A 11 8.14 31.80 17.18
N VAL A 12 7.45 30.71 16.82
CA VAL A 12 8.06 29.47 16.37
C VAL A 12 8.04 29.36 14.84
N GLU A 13 9.22 29.34 14.22
CA GLU A 13 9.36 29.03 12.80
C GLU A 13 9.13 27.52 12.56
N VAL A 14 8.30 27.18 11.56
CA VAL A 14 7.94 25.79 11.24
C VAL A 14 8.20 25.48 9.78
N LEU A 15 9.08 24.51 9.53
CA LEU A 15 9.39 23.97 8.21
C LEU A 15 9.01 22.49 8.14
N THR A 16 8.46 22.04 7.01
CA THR A 16 8.25 20.60 6.72
C THR A 16 9.21 20.17 5.62
N VAL A 17 10.07 19.19 5.91
CA VAL A 17 11.01 18.61 4.93
C VAL A 17 10.37 17.34 4.34
N PRO A 18 10.24 17.21 3.01
CA PRO A 18 9.67 16.02 2.40
C PRO A 18 10.61 14.82 2.56
N GLY A 19 10.03 13.62 2.60
CA GLY A 19 10.76 12.36 2.61
C GLY A 19 10.21 11.38 1.58
N VAL A 20 10.93 10.27 1.36
CA VAL A 20 10.46 9.17 0.51
C VAL A 20 9.32 8.46 1.24
N THR A 21 8.16 8.37 0.59
CA THR A 21 7.00 7.69 1.16
C THR A 21 7.19 6.17 1.09
N ALA A 22 6.61 5.46 2.07
CA ALA A 22 6.73 4.00 2.15
C ALA A 22 6.29 3.30 0.86
N PHE A 23 5.21 3.73 0.21
CA PHE A 23 4.73 3.10 -1.02
C PHE A 23 5.68 3.26 -2.20
N ALA A 24 6.39 4.39 -2.32
CA ALA A 24 7.38 4.60 -3.37
C ALA A 24 8.63 3.75 -3.09
N ALA A 25 9.04 3.67 -1.82
CA ALA A 25 10.13 2.80 -1.40
C ALA A 25 9.80 1.31 -1.61
N CYS A 26 8.58 0.85 -1.27
CA CYS A 26 8.14 -0.52 -1.51
C CYS A 26 8.19 -0.90 -2.99
N ALA A 27 7.66 -0.03 -3.86
CA ALA A 27 7.70 -0.24 -5.31
C ALA A 27 9.16 -0.35 -5.83
N SER A 28 10.05 0.49 -5.29
CA SER A 28 11.48 0.45 -5.63
C SER A 28 12.15 -0.85 -5.16
N ILE A 29 11.81 -1.37 -3.98
CA ILE A 29 12.36 -2.63 -3.44
C ILE A 29 11.96 -3.82 -4.29
N ILE A 30 10.69 -3.89 -4.71
CA ILE A 30 10.21 -4.97 -5.59
C ILE A 30 10.60 -4.72 -7.07
N ASN A 31 11.35 -3.64 -7.33
CA ASN A 31 11.88 -3.23 -8.63
C ASN A 31 10.80 -3.06 -9.71
N GLU A 32 9.68 -2.44 -9.34
CA GLU A 32 8.52 -2.23 -10.22
C GLU A 32 8.02 -0.78 -10.13
N PRO A 33 7.57 -0.18 -11.25
CA PRO A 33 6.90 1.10 -11.18
C PRO A 33 5.51 0.96 -10.54
N LEU A 34 5.02 2.04 -9.90
CA LEU A 34 3.64 2.08 -9.39
C LEU A 34 2.61 2.29 -10.51
N THR A 35 2.99 2.95 -11.59
CA THR A 35 2.15 3.29 -12.74
C THR A 35 2.97 3.36 -14.01
N GLU A 36 2.37 3.01 -15.14
CA GLU A 36 2.90 3.25 -16.48
C GLU A 36 1.88 4.00 -17.34
N LYS A 37 2.35 4.87 -18.24
CA LYS A 37 1.52 5.60 -19.21
C LYS A 37 0.36 6.34 -18.50
N ASP A 38 -0.88 6.02 -18.88
CA ASP A 38 -2.11 6.68 -18.42
C ASP A 38 -2.75 5.97 -17.22
N GLU A 39 -2.05 5.03 -16.58
CA GLU A 39 -2.53 4.30 -15.40
C GLU A 39 -2.78 5.24 -14.21
N ARG A 40 -3.96 5.15 -13.62
CA ARG A 40 -4.31 5.88 -12.40
C ARG A 40 -4.00 5.03 -11.18
N VAL A 41 -3.34 5.64 -10.18
CA VAL A 41 -3.08 5.02 -8.87
C VAL A 41 -3.87 5.72 -7.76
N ALA A 42 -4.45 4.91 -6.87
CA ALA A 42 -4.98 5.40 -5.60
C ALA A 42 -4.10 4.92 -4.43
N VAL A 43 -3.87 5.79 -3.45
CA VAL A 43 -3.21 5.45 -2.19
C VAL A 43 -4.22 5.64 -1.08
N ILE A 44 -4.63 4.54 -0.44
CA ILE A 44 -5.66 4.54 0.59
C ILE A 44 -5.23 3.76 1.83
N PRO A 45 -5.68 4.16 3.04
CA PRO A 45 -5.48 3.34 4.23
C PRO A 45 -6.25 2.03 4.08
N ALA A 46 -5.71 0.91 4.57
CA ALA A 46 -6.41 -0.38 4.50
C ALA A 46 -7.54 -0.51 5.52
N ALA A 47 -7.61 0.38 6.51
CA ALA A 47 -8.77 0.54 7.40
C ALA A 47 -10.02 1.10 6.68
N TYR A 48 -9.97 1.24 5.36
CA TYR A 48 -11.07 1.66 4.51
C TYR A 48 -12.14 0.56 4.44
N ASN A 49 -13.40 0.96 4.35
CA ASN A 49 -14.52 0.04 4.20
C ASN A 49 -14.33 -0.83 2.93
N LEU A 50 -14.60 -2.13 3.03
CA LEU A 50 -14.44 -3.06 1.91
C LEU A 50 -15.34 -2.72 0.71
N ASP A 51 -16.54 -2.17 0.96
CA ASP A 51 -17.44 -1.76 -0.12
C ASP A 51 -16.87 -0.56 -0.88
N ASP A 52 -16.28 0.40 -0.16
CA ASP A 52 -15.62 1.53 -0.80
C ASP A 52 -14.35 1.07 -1.55
N LEU A 53 -13.64 0.06 -1.01
CA LEU A 53 -12.48 -0.55 -1.68
C LEU A 53 -12.88 -1.21 -3.02
N ARG A 54 -14.03 -1.90 -3.08
CA ARG A 54 -14.59 -2.43 -4.34
C ARG A 54 -14.79 -1.33 -5.38
N GLU A 55 -15.31 -0.19 -4.98
CA GLU A 55 -15.54 0.95 -5.88
C GLU A 55 -14.22 1.59 -6.36
N VAL A 56 -13.23 1.68 -5.48
CA VAL A 56 -11.89 2.14 -5.87
C VAL A 56 -11.25 1.16 -6.86
N LEU A 57 -11.34 -0.14 -6.60
CA LEU A 57 -10.87 -1.18 -7.52
C LEU A 57 -11.57 -1.14 -8.87
N LYS A 58 -12.75 -0.55 -9.03
CA LYS A 58 -13.36 -0.36 -10.36
C LYS A 58 -12.81 0.87 -11.08
N LYS A 59 -12.50 1.94 -10.34
CA LYS A 59 -12.17 3.26 -10.89
C LYS A 59 -10.69 3.48 -11.19
N PHE A 60 -9.79 2.77 -10.50
CA PHE A 60 -8.35 2.96 -10.62
C PHE A 60 -7.67 1.74 -11.23
N ASP A 61 -6.53 1.97 -11.88
CA ASP A 61 -5.78 0.92 -12.58
C ASP A 61 -4.84 0.20 -11.60
N ASN A 62 -4.23 0.96 -10.68
CA ASN A 62 -3.36 0.46 -9.63
C ASN A 62 -3.80 0.98 -8.25
N LEU A 63 -3.47 0.23 -7.20
CA LEU A 63 -3.85 0.55 -5.83
C LEU A 63 -2.70 0.33 -4.87
N VAL A 64 -2.57 1.23 -3.90
CA VAL A 64 -1.68 1.09 -2.75
C VAL A 64 -2.54 1.12 -1.49
N LEU A 65 -2.54 0.02 -0.73
CA LEU A 65 -3.17 -0.09 0.57
C LEU A 65 -2.13 0.07 1.67
N MET A 66 -2.23 1.16 2.42
CA MET A 66 -1.34 1.45 3.54
C MET A 66 -1.85 0.78 4.83
N LYS A 67 -0.95 0.15 5.60
CA LYS A 67 -1.24 -0.47 6.92
C LYS A 67 -2.27 -1.60 6.81
N VAL A 68 -2.03 -2.53 5.89
CA VAL A 68 -2.97 -3.60 5.53
C VAL A 68 -3.15 -4.66 6.62
N ASN A 69 -2.26 -4.71 7.61
CA ASN A 69 -2.24 -5.73 8.65
C ASN A 69 -3.59 -6.08 9.29
N LYS A 70 -4.44 -5.08 9.60
CA LYS A 70 -5.71 -5.33 10.30
C LYS A 70 -6.80 -5.97 9.43
N ASN A 71 -6.83 -5.62 8.14
CA ASN A 71 -7.90 -6.03 7.22
C ASN A 71 -7.36 -6.97 6.13
N TYR A 72 -6.17 -7.53 6.32
CA TYR A 72 -5.46 -8.25 5.29
C TYR A 72 -6.27 -9.41 4.72
N ASP A 73 -6.82 -10.27 5.58
CA ASP A 73 -7.52 -11.48 5.15
C ASP A 73 -8.74 -11.11 4.30
N ALA A 74 -9.56 -10.16 4.76
CA ALA A 74 -10.72 -9.69 4.00
C ALA A 74 -10.34 -8.95 2.70
N VAL A 75 -9.17 -8.29 2.66
CA VAL A 75 -8.64 -7.71 1.42
C VAL A 75 -8.20 -8.81 0.45
N VAL A 76 -7.57 -9.88 0.94
CA VAL A 76 -7.20 -11.03 0.09
C VAL A 76 -8.46 -11.67 -0.48
N ASP A 77 -9.48 -11.93 0.33
CA ASP A 77 -10.76 -12.49 -0.13
C ASP A 77 -11.38 -11.63 -1.24
N LEU A 78 -11.40 -10.30 -1.06
CA LEU A 78 -11.88 -9.38 -2.09
C LEU A 78 -11.04 -9.43 -3.38
N LEU A 79 -9.72 -9.53 -3.26
CA LEU A 79 -8.85 -9.66 -4.43
C LEU A 79 -9.04 -11.00 -5.13
N GLU A 80 -9.38 -12.08 -4.41
CA GLU A 80 -9.77 -13.35 -5.02
C GLU A 80 -11.10 -13.22 -5.78
N GLU A 81 -12.13 -12.66 -5.15
CA GLU A 81 -13.45 -12.41 -5.76
C GLU A 81 -13.35 -11.59 -7.05
N THR A 82 -12.40 -10.65 -7.10
CA THR A 82 -12.20 -9.74 -8.24
C THR A 82 -11.16 -10.24 -9.25
N GLY A 83 -10.53 -11.41 -9.01
CA GLY A 83 -9.50 -11.97 -9.91
C GLY A 83 -8.18 -11.18 -9.91
N LEU A 84 -7.90 -10.46 -8.83
CA LEU A 84 -6.72 -9.59 -8.66
C LEU A 84 -5.72 -10.08 -7.61
N VAL A 85 -5.96 -11.24 -6.96
CA VAL A 85 -5.07 -11.77 -5.93
C VAL A 85 -3.64 -11.98 -6.44
N ASP A 86 -3.49 -12.52 -7.65
CA ASP A 86 -2.19 -12.73 -8.32
C ASP A 86 -1.61 -11.45 -8.93
N ARG A 87 -2.34 -10.33 -8.81
CA ARG A 87 -1.95 -8.99 -9.27
C ARG A 87 -1.46 -8.12 -8.13
N ALA A 88 -1.27 -8.69 -6.95
CA ALA A 88 -0.95 -7.94 -5.74
C ALA A 88 0.33 -8.45 -5.07
N VAL A 89 1.02 -7.52 -4.41
CA VAL A 89 2.27 -7.77 -3.69
C VAL A 89 2.15 -7.18 -2.29
N TYR A 90 2.44 -8.00 -1.30
CA TYR A 90 2.56 -7.55 0.08
C TYR A 90 4.01 -7.21 0.38
N VAL A 91 4.24 -6.07 1.04
CA VAL A 91 5.55 -5.65 1.53
C VAL A 91 5.40 -5.22 2.98
N SER A 92 6.31 -5.65 3.86
CA SER A 92 6.40 -5.19 5.24
C SER A 92 7.80 -4.73 5.59
N ARG A 93 7.88 -3.74 6.50
CA ARG A 93 9.13 -3.17 7.01
C ARG A 93 10.11 -2.77 5.90
N CYS A 94 9.56 -2.20 4.82
CA CYS A 94 10.31 -1.67 3.68
C CYS A 94 11.48 -0.79 4.11
N GLY A 95 12.71 -1.15 3.69
CA GLY A 95 13.94 -0.42 4.02
C GLY A 95 14.55 -0.75 5.38
N TYR A 96 13.95 -1.65 6.16
CA TYR A 96 14.55 -2.20 7.38
C TYR A 96 15.33 -3.48 7.06
N PRO A 97 16.27 -3.90 7.95
CA PRO A 97 17.02 -5.16 7.76
C PRO A 97 16.15 -6.40 7.63
N ASP A 98 14.97 -6.40 8.27
CA ASP A 98 13.99 -7.47 8.26
C ASP A 98 12.82 -7.18 7.31
N GLN A 99 13.06 -6.40 6.25
CA GLN A 99 12.09 -6.23 5.18
C GLN A 99 11.65 -7.58 4.61
N PHE A 100 10.39 -7.66 4.21
CA PHE A 100 9.82 -8.87 3.61
C PHE A 100 8.81 -8.48 2.54
N PHE A 101 8.77 -9.23 1.45
CA PHE A 101 7.70 -9.13 0.46
C PHE A 101 7.31 -10.50 -0.11
N THR A 102 6.08 -10.60 -0.60
CA THR A 102 5.58 -11.82 -1.26
C THR A 102 4.46 -11.50 -2.24
N THR A 103 4.37 -12.29 -3.31
CA THR A 103 3.23 -12.37 -4.25
C THR A 103 2.23 -13.44 -3.82
N ASP A 104 2.64 -14.44 -3.03
CA ASP A 104 1.74 -15.45 -2.46
C ASP A 104 1.01 -14.88 -1.26
N LEU A 105 -0.05 -14.11 -1.54
CA LEU A 105 -0.84 -13.47 -0.49
C LEU A 105 -1.58 -14.48 0.39
N LYS A 106 -1.97 -15.62 -0.17
CA LYS A 106 -2.73 -16.67 0.54
C LYS A 106 -1.88 -17.30 1.63
N SER A 107 -0.57 -17.43 1.43
CA SER A 107 0.36 -17.92 2.45
C SER A 107 0.35 -17.10 3.74
N LEU A 108 -0.15 -15.87 3.73
CA LEU A 108 -0.18 -14.99 4.90
C LEU A 108 -1.54 -14.95 5.60
N VAL A 109 -2.60 -15.53 5.02
CA VAL A 109 -3.94 -15.56 5.65
C VAL A 109 -3.89 -16.23 7.02
N GLY A 110 -4.57 -15.67 8.01
CA GLY A 110 -4.57 -16.16 9.40
C GLY A 110 -3.28 -15.94 10.20
N LYS A 111 -2.22 -15.41 9.58
CA LYS A 111 -0.97 -15.05 10.27
C LYS A 111 -1.02 -13.62 10.82
N GLU A 112 -0.18 -13.31 11.79
CA GLU A 112 0.05 -11.91 12.17
C GLU A 112 0.84 -11.18 11.08
N LYS A 113 0.51 -9.90 10.87
CA LYS A 113 1.14 -9.01 9.90
C LYS A 113 1.65 -7.76 10.62
N ASP A 114 2.77 -7.23 10.14
CA ASP A 114 3.36 -6.02 10.70
C ASP A 114 2.53 -4.77 10.36
N TYR A 115 2.44 -3.82 11.29
CA TYR A 115 1.77 -2.54 11.08
C TYR A 115 2.37 -1.73 9.91
N MET A 116 3.68 -1.79 9.73
CA MET A 116 4.43 -1.18 8.63
C MET A 116 4.30 -2.02 7.35
N SER A 117 3.07 -2.31 6.96
CA SER A 117 2.73 -3.08 5.78
C SER A 117 2.09 -2.25 4.68
N VAL A 118 2.38 -2.60 3.44
CA VAL A 118 1.82 -2.03 2.22
C VAL A 118 1.41 -3.19 1.31
N LEU A 119 0.19 -3.12 0.77
CA LEU A 119 -0.22 -3.99 -0.34
C LEU A 119 -0.30 -3.14 -1.61
N ILE A 120 0.35 -3.56 -2.68
CA ILE A 120 0.27 -2.90 -3.98
C ILE A 120 -0.45 -3.83 -4.94
N VAL A 121 -1.45 -3.32 -5.64
CA VAL A 121 -2.21 -4.05 -6.67
C VAL A 121 -1.96 -3.37 -8.01
N ARG A 122 -1.52 -4.13 -9.02
CA ARG A 122 -1.36 -3.64 -10.40
C ARG A 122 -2.15 -4.51 -11.37
N LYS A 123 -3.27 -3.99 -11.89
CA LYS A 123 -4.16 -4.78 -12.76
C LYS A 123 -3.52 -5.22 -14.06
N ALA A 124 -2.64 -4.40 -14.62
CA ALA A 124 -1.87 -4.73 -15.82
C ALA A 124 -0.86 -5.88 -15.58
N GLY A 125 -0.61 -6.25 -14.32
CA GLY A 125 0.36 -7.25 -13.92
C GLY A 125 1.75 -6.69 -13.63
N TRP A 126 2.61 -7.58 -13.18
CA TRP A 126 4.01 -7.33 -12.87
C TRP A 126 4.89 -7.91 -13.99
N ARG A 127 6.03 -7.28 -14.30
CA ARG A 127 6.93 -7.71 -15.39
C ARG A 127 8.21 -8.36 -14.88
N GLY A 128 8.69 -7.94 -13.72
CA GLY A 128 9.91 -8.39 -13.06
C GLY A 128 9.68 -9.33 -11.88
N LEU A 129 8.44 -9.50 -11.43
CA LEU A 129 8.09 -10.47 -10.38
C LEU A 129 7.68 -11.79 -11.04
N GLN A 130 8.61 -12.76 -11.04
CA GLN A 130 8.37 -14.17 -11.40
C GLN A 130 8.08 -15.01 -10.17
#